data_AF-A0A3D0CC94-F1
#
_entry.id   AF-A0A3D0CC94-F1
#
_cell.length_a   1.000
_cell.length_b   1.000
_cell.length_c   1.000
_cell.angle_alpha   90.00
_cell.angle_beta   90.00
_cell.angle_gamma   90.00
#
_symmetry.space_group_name_H-M   'P 1'
#
loop_
_entity.id
_entity.type
_entity.pdbx_description
1 polymer ?
#
loop_
_entity_poly.entity_id
_entity_poly.type
_entity_poly.pdbx_seq_one_letter_code
_entity_poly.pdbx_strand_id
1 'polypeptide(L)'
;MINNKQIKTINTMYDSLQFMNNITWNKYRDNIFKYELQQEKMHRNGWCNGRDYGKFTANLSAKYFTVKHMIDAMIAQNKSIYYNDSSKLHTVKDYLHVKTSVFMAESFVLNYPEKIEKYNKFWLDSGVFLQFIEYDYVELVNTEEKKVA
;
A
#
# COMPACT_ATOMS: atom_id res chain seq x y z
N MET A 1 16.34 -9.00 -4.07
CA MET A 1 16.70 -7.56 -4.06
C MET A 1 15.86 -6.89 -5.15
N ILE A 2 15.16 -5.78 -4.85
CA ILE A 2 14.22 -5.16 -5.79
C ILE A 2 14.87 -4.75 -7.12
N ASN A 3 14.19 -5.01 -8.25
CA ASN A 3 14.64 -4.67 -9.59
C ASN A 3 13.92 -3.42 -10.17
N ASN A 4 14.43 -2.88 -11.28
CA ASN A 4 13.88 -1.67 -11.88
C ASN A 4 12.43 -1.83 -12.39
N LYS A 5 12.01 -3.04 -12.80
CA LYS A 5 10.63 -3.32 -13.20
C LYS A 5 9.68 -3.18 -11.99
N GLN A 6 10.04 -3.77 -10.86
CA GLN A 6 9.28 -3.66 -9.61
C GLN A 6 9.17 -2.20 -9.13
N ILE A 7 10.28 -1.45 -9.17
CA ILE A 7 10.29 -0.01 -8.84
C ILE A 7 9.31 0.75 -9.74
N LYS A 8 9.32 0.48 -11.05
CA LYS A 8 8.41 1.11 -12.00
C LYS A 8 6.96 0.76 -11.69
N THR A 9 6.65 -0.51 -11.44
CA THR A 9 5.29 -0.97 -11.08
C THR A 9 4.79 -0.27 -9.83
N ILE A 10 5.60 -0.18 -8.76
CA ILE A 10 5.21 0.51 -7.51
C ILE A 10 4.91 1.99 -7.79
N ASN A 11 5.77 2.68 -8.52
CA ASN A 11 5.55 4.09 -8.85
C ASN A 11 4.29 4.28 -9.71
N THR A 12 4.12 3.48 -10.76
CA THR A 12 2.93 3.55 -11.62
C THR A 12 1.64 3.34 -10.82
N MET A 13 1.61 2.33 -9.94
CA MET A 13 0.44 2.07 -9.09
C MET A 13 0.20 3.22 -8.11
N TYR A 14 1.25 3.72 -7.46
CA TYR A 14 1.13 4.86 -6.54
C TYR A 14 0.63 6.13 -7.23
N ASP A 15 1.17 6.43 -8.41
CA ASP A 15 0.79 7.61 -9.19
C ASP A 15 -0.65 7.49 -9.68
N SER A 16 -1.09 6.27 -10.03
CA SER A 16 -2.46 6.05 -10.42
C SER A 16 -3.45 6.37 -9.29
N LEU A 17 -3.06 6.30 -8.01
CA LEU A 17 -3.91 6.68 -6.86
C LEU A 17 -4.09 8.20 -6.70
N GLN A 18 -3.52 9.02 -7.59
CA GLN A 18 -3.64 10.48 -7.54
C GLN A 18 -5.10 10.97 -7.48
N PHE A 19 -6.04 10.23 -8.07
CA PHE A 19 -7.46 10.59 -8.05
C PHE A 19 -8.01 10.74 -6.62
N MET A 20 -7.47 10.01 -5.64
CA MET A 20 -7.89 10.08 -4.25
C MET A 20 -7.71 11.47 -3.65
N ASN A 21 -6.72 12.23 -4.12
CA ASN A 21 -6.47 13.60 -3.66
C ASN A 21 -7.37 14.64 -4.34
N ASN A 22 -8.12 14.24 -5.37
CA ASN A 22 -8.90 15.14 -6.22
C ASN A 22 -10.42 14.95 -6.01
N ILE A 23 -10.85 14.24 -4.97
CA ILE A 23 -12.27 14.03 -4.65
C ILE A 23 -12.80 15.15 -3.75
N THR A 24 -12.02 15.54 -2.75
CA THR A 24 -12.34 16.63 -1.81
C THR A 24 -11.06 17.42 -1.54
N TRP A 25 -11.13 18.41 -0.65
CA TRP A 25 -9.94 19.11 -0.17
C TRP A 25 -8.98 18.21 0.63
N ASN A 26 -9.44 17.03 1.09
CA ASN A 26 -8.59 16.04 1.74
C ASN A 26 -7.68 15.33 0.73
N LYS A 27 -6.38 15.38 0.99
CA LYS A 27 -5.35 14.67 0.20
C LYS A 27 -5.15 13.24 0.72
N TYR A 28 -6.15 12.38 0.55
CA TYR A 28 -6.18 11.04 1.16
C TYR A 28 -4.95 10.18 0.84
N ARG A 29 -4.53 10.09 -0.43
CA ARG A 29 -3.31 9.33 -0.81
C ARG A 29 -2.08 9.90 -0.13
N ASP A 30 -1.93 11.22 -0.15
CA ASP A 30 -0.74 11.87 0.44
C ASP A 30 -0.70 11.70 1.96
N ASN A 31 -1.86 11.68 2.62
CA ASN A 31 -1.94 11.46 4.05
C ASN A 31 -1.51 10.04 4.42
N ILE A 32 -1.96 9.02 3.68
CA ILE A 32 -1.51 7.63 3.85
C ILE A 32 0.01 7.53 3.60
N PHE A 33 0.48 8.12 2.50
CA PHE A 33 1.90 8.12 2.14
C PHE A 33 2.78 8.77 3.20
N LYS A 34 2.39 9.95 3.71
CA LYS A 34 3.14 10.65 4.76
C LYS A 34 3.23 9.80 6.03
N TYR A 35 2.14 9.13 6.40
CA TYR A 35 2.12 8.22 7.54
C TYR A 35 3.12 7.06 7.33
N GLU A 36 3.04 6.35 6.21
CA GLU A 36 3.95 5.24 5.93
C GLU A 36 5.41 5.69 5.82
N LEU A 37 5.68 6.85 5.23
CA LEU A 37 7.03 7.39 5.14
C LEU A 37 7.61 7.70 6.52
N GLN A 38 6.80 8.23 7.43
CA GLN A 38 7.22 8.46 8.80
C GLN A 38 7.51 7.15 9.53
N GLN A 39 6.60 6.18 9.43
CA GLN A 39 6.77 4.85 10.06
C GLN A 39 8.03 4.16 9.56
N GLU A 40 8.28 4.19 8.26
CA GLU A 40 9.44 3.52 7.67
C GLU A 40 10.76 4.20 8.03
N LYS A 41 10.78 5.54 8.13
CA LYS A 41 11.94 6.27 8.65
C LYS A 41 12.21 5.89 10.11
N MET A 42 11.18 5.82 10.95
CA MET A 42 11.31 5.43 12.36
C MET A 42 11.80 3.98 12.50
N HIS A 43 11.25 3.05 11.71
CA HIS A 43 11.66 1.65 11.67
C HIS A 43 13.14 1.50 11.30
N ARG A 44 13.59 2.18 10.24
CA ARG A 44 14.98 2.09 9.76
C ARG A 44 15.99 2.72 10.71
N ASN A 45 15.66 3.89 11.25
CA ASN A 45 16.56 4.63 12.14
C ASN A 45 16.58 4.05 13.56
N GLY A 46 15.46 3.51 14.05
CA GLY A 46 15.34 2.98 15.40
C GLY A 46 15.59 1.49 15.50
N TRP A 47 14.81 0.68 14.78
CA TRP A 47 14.80 -0.78 14.94
C TRP A 47 15.84 -1.52 14.10
N CYS A 48 16.17 -0.97 12.93
CA CYS A 48 17.13 -1.62 12.03
C CYS A 48 18.53 -1.01 12.08
N ASN A 49 18.81 -0.11 13.03
CA ASN A 49 20.13 0.52 13.24
C ASN A 49 20.79 1.03 11.95
N GLY A 50 20.02 1.60 11.02
CA GLY A 50 20.55 2.11 9.76
C GLY A 50 20.94 1.04 8.74
N ARG A 51 20.36 -0.17 8.81
CA ARG A 51 20.52 -1.23 7.79
C ARG A 51 20.36 -0.65 6.37
N ASP A 52 21.22 -1.10 5.45
CA ASP A 52 21.08 -0.78 4.04
C ASP A 52 20.00 -1.66 3.39
N TYR A 53 19.09 -1.02 2.64
CA TYR A 53 18.02 -1.67 1.88
C TYR A 53 18.21 -1.49 0.36
N GLY A 54 19.39 -1.03 -0.05
CA GLY A 54 19.75 -0.76 -1.44
C GLY A 54 18.75 0.17 -2.11
N LYS A 55 18.20 -0.29 -3.24
CA LYS A 55 17.23 0.48 -4.05
C LYS A 55 15.85 0.62 -3.39
N PHE A 56 15.56 -0.15 -2.36
CA PHE A 56 14.27 -0.11 -1.67
C PHE A 56 14.29 0.92 -0.53
N THR A 57 14.28 2.19 -0.95
CA THR A 57 14.33 3.36 -0.06
C THR A 57 13.06 3.48 0.78
N ALA A 58 13.12 4.26 1.87
CA ALA A 58 11.94 4.57 2.69
C ALA A 58 10.80 5.20 1.88
N ASN A 59 11.13 6.02 0.87
CA ASN A 59 10.15 6.61 -0.03
C ASN A 59 9.44 5.54 -0.87
N LEU A 60 10.20 4.62 -1.45
CA LEU A 60 9.64 3.56 -2.29
C LEU A 60 8.81 2.56 -1.47
N SER A 61 9.28 2.23 -0.27
CA SER A 61 8.52 1.40 0.69
C SER A 61 7.20 2.07 1.10
N ALA A 62 7.21 3.38 1.40
CA ALA A 62 5.99 4.10 1.73
C ALA A 62 4.98 4.12 0.56
N LYS A 63 5.46 4.28 -0.68
CA LYS A 63 4.60 4.14 -1.87
C LYS A 63 4.00 2.74 -1.98
N TYR A 64 4.81 1.70 -1.79
CA TYR A 64 4.36 0.30 -1.81
C TYR A 64 3.26 0.06 -0.78
N PHE A 65 3.46 0.43 0.49
CA PHE A 65 2.46 0.21 1.54
C PHE A 65 1.21 1.06 1.33
N THR A 66 1.33 2.28 0.80
CA THR A 66 0.17 3.09 0.42
C THR A 66 -0.70 2.36 -0.60
N VAL A 67 -0.10 1.81 -1.65
CA VAL A 67 -0.82 1.04 -2.67
C VAL A 67 -1.38 -0.25 -2.07
N LYS A 68 -0.59 -0.97 -1.28
CA LYS A 68 -0.97 -2.25 -0.68
C LYS A 68 -2.19 -2.12 0.22
N HIS A 69 -2.22 -1.17 1.13
CA HIS A 69 -3.37 -0.96 2.02
C HIS A 69 -4.64 -0.59 1.25
N MET A 70 -4.53 0.24 0.21
CA MET A 70 -5.66 0.56 -0.66
C MET A 70 -6.20 -0.67 -1.37
N ILE A 71 -5.32 -1.47 -1.97
CA ILE A 71 -5.70 -2.70 -2.67
C ILE A 71 -6.36 -3.68 -1.71
N ASP A 72 -5.77 -3.91 -0.53
CA ASP A 72 -6.30 -4.85 0.45
C ASP A 72 -7.69 -4.42 0.95
N ALA A 73 -7.89 -3.13 1.21
CA ALA A 73 -9.20 -2.57 1.56
C ALA A 73 -10.23 -2.78 0.44
N MET A 74 -9.84 -2.55 -0.81
CA MET A 74 -10.71 -2.75 -1.98
C MET A 74 -11.10 -4.23 -2.17
N ILE A 75 -10.13 -5.14 -2.04
CA ILE A 75 -10.36 -6.59 -2.12
C ILE A 75 -11.30 -7.05 -1.01
N ALA A 76 -11.06 -6.61 0.24
CA ALA A 76 -11.88 -6.97 1.38
C ALA A 76 -13.33 -6.50 1.20
N GLN A 77 -13.51 -5.25 0.73
CA GLN A 77 -14.84 -4.71 0.47
C GLN A 77 -15.57 -5.45 -0.67
N ASN A 78 -14.89 -5.72 -1.77
CA ASN A 78 -15.47 -6.46 -2.90
C ASN A 78 -15.86 -7.88 -2.50
N LYS A 79 -15.03 -8.57 -1.71
CA LYS A 79 -15.36 -9.91 -1.17
C LYS A 79 -16.62 -9.90 -0.31
N SER A 80 -16.75 -8.90 0.55
CA SER A 80 -17.94 -8.75 1.39
C SER A 80 -19.20 -8.51 0.55
N ILE A 81 -19.16 -7.57 -0.41
CA ILE A 81 -20.34 -7.20 -1.21
C ILE A 81 -20.76 -8.31 -2.17
N TYR A 82 -19.83 -8.84 -2.97
CA TYR A 82 -20.18 -9.71 -4.10
C TYR A 82 -20.19 -11.20 -3.76
N TYR A 83 -19.47 -11.60 -2.72
CA TYR A 83 -19.31 -13.01 -2.33
C TYR A 83 -19.84 -13.31 -0.93
N ASN A 84 -20.41 -12.31 -0.24
CA ASN A 84 -20.83 -12.41 1.15
C ASN A 84 -19.72 -12.95 2.07
N ASP A 85 -18.46 -12.66 1.74
CA ASP A 85 -17.27 -13.12 2.44
C ASP A 85 -16.66 -11.95 3.23
N SER A 86 -16.89 -11.95 4.54
CA SER A 86 -16.37 -10.93 5.45
C SER A 86 -15.04 -11.34 6.12
N SER A 87 -14.41 -12.44 5.70
CA SER A 87 -13.19 -12.97 6.33
C SER A 87 -11.97 -12.06 6.22
N LYS A 88 -12.01 -11.08 5.32
CA LYS A 88 -10.92 -10.12 5.07
C LYS A 88 -11.20 -8.72 5.61
N LEU A 89 -12.38 -8.48 6.16
CA LEU A 89 -12.69 -7.21 6.80
C LEU A 89 -12.12 -7.20 8.22
N HIS A 90 -11.45 -6.11 8.59
CA HIS A 90 -11.03 -5.92 9.97
C HIS A 90 -12.25 -5.68 10.88
N THR A 91 -12.23 -6.35 12.02
CA THR A 91 -13.16 -6.11 13.11
C THR A 91 -12.68 -4.95 13.98
N VAL A 92 -13.56 -4.46 14.87
CA VAL A 92 -13.22 -3.41 15.85
C VAL A 92 -12.01 -3.79 16.71
N LYS A 93 -11.78 -5.09 16.96
CA LYS A 93 -10.63 -5.55 17.74
C LYS A 93 -9.33 -5.46 16.96
N ASP A 94 -9.35 -5.78 15.68
CA ASP A 94 -8.16 -5.78 14.82
C ASP A 94 -7.56 -4.37 14.70
N TYR A 95 -8.44 -3.36 14.74
CA TYR A 95 -8.10 -1.96 14.76
C TYR A 95 -7.16 -1.53 15.91
N LEU A 96 -7.13 -2.24 17.03
CA LEU A 96 -6.16 -1.93 18.09
C LEU A 96 -4.71 -2.27 17.72
N HIS A 97 -4.51 -3.07 16.67
CA HIS A 97 -3.22 -3.65 16.32
C HIS A 97 -2.77 -3.36 14.88
N VAL A 98 -3.68 -3.02 13.97
CA VAL A 98 -3.33 -2.66 12.60
C VAL A 98 -2.80 -1.22 12.50
N LYS A 99 -2.04 -0.95 11.44
CA LYS A 99 -1.50 0.38 11.19
C LYS A 99 -2.62 1.36 10.85
N THR A 100 -2.53 2.60 11.36
CA THR A 100 -3.45 3.71 11.06
C THR A 100 -3.72 3.90 9.56
N SER A 101 -2.70 3.71 8.71
CA SER A 101 -2.83 3.78 7.25
C SER A 101 -3.81 2.77 6.65
N VAL A 102 -4.00 1.61 7.28
CA VAL A 102 -5.01 0.60 6.88
C VAL A 102 -6.41 1.17 7.06
N PHE A 103 -6.69 1.75 8.22
CA PHE A 103 -7.96 2.43 8.48
C PHE A 103 -8.23 3.58 7.52
N MET A 104 -7.21 4.37 7.23
CA MET A 104 -7.32 5.49 6.29
C MET A 104 -7.72 4.99 4.90
N ALA A 105 -7.17 3.85 4.48
CA ALA A 105 -7.53 3.20 3.22
C ALA A 105 -8.96 2.66 3.23
N GLU A 106 -9.36 1.92 4.26
CA GLU A 106 -10.71 1.36 4.40
C GLU A 106 -11.77 2.45 4.50
N SER A 107 -11.52 3.48 5.29
CA SER A 107 -12.38 4.66 5.39
C SER A 107 -12.60 5.31 4.03
N PHE A 108 -11.55 5.44 3.21
CA PHE A 108 -11.68 5.99 1.87
C PHE A 108 -12.55 5.08 0.98
N VAL A 109 -12.30 3.77 0.98
CA VAL A 109 -13.06 2.81 0.16
C VAL A 109 -14.54 2.82 0.50
N LEU A 110 -14.87 2.86 1.79
CA LEU A 110 -16.25 2.87 2.28
C LEU A 110 -16.98 4.18 1.95
N ASN A 111 -16.28 5.32 1.98
CA ASN A 111 -16.90 6.63 1.72
C ASN A 111 -17.03 6.96 0.23
N TYR A 112 -16.26 6.32 -0.64
CA TYR A 112 -16.23 6.65 -2.07
C TYR A 112 -16.36 5.42 -3.00
N PRO A 113 -17.36 4.53 -2.79
CA PRO A 113 -17.47 3.26 -3.52
C PRO A 113 -17.55 3.44 -5.04
N GLU A 114 -18.31 4.42 -5.54
CA GLU A 114 -18.44 4.68 -6.99
C GLU A 114 -17.10 5.08 -7.64
N LYS A 115 -16.26 5.83 -6.90
CA LYS A 115 -14.94 6.24 -7.39
C LYS A 115 -14.00 5.05 -7.45
N ILE A 116 -14.08 4.17 -6.45
CA ILE A 116 -13.34 2.91 -6.40
C ILE A 116 -13.75 1.99 -7.55
N GLU A 117 -15.04 1.85 -7.84
CA GLU A 117 -15.52 0.99 -8.93
C GLU A 117 -14.99 1.45 -10.30
N LYS A 118 -15.12 2.74 -10.61
CA LYS A 118 -14.57 3.31 -11.85
C LYS A 118 -13.07 3.06 -11.99
N TYR A 119 -12.37 3.08 -10.86
CA TYR A 119 -10.93 2.93 -10.79
C TYR A 119 -10.47 1.47 -10.87
N ASN A 120 -11.22 0.54 -10.26
CA ASN A 120 -11.02 -0.91 -10.37
C ASN A 120 -11.00 -1.36 -11.84
N LYS A 121 -11.93 -0.84 -12.65
CA LYS A 121 -12.00 -1.15 -14.08
C LYS A 121 -10.70 -0.80 -14.80
N PHE A 122 -10.16 0.39 -14.57
CA PHE A 122 -8.90 0.84 -15.16
C PHE A 122 -7.72 -0.08 -14.80
N TRP A 123 -7.63 -0.51 -13.54
CA TRP A 123 -6.56 -1.38 -13.08
C TRP A 123 -6.62 -2.80 -13.64
N LEU A 124 -7.83 -3.37 -13.72
CA LEU A 124 -8.06 -4.68 -14.34
C LEU A 124 -7.66 -4.66 -15.83
N ASP A 125 -8.05 -3.61 -16.55
CA ASP A 125 -7.74 -3.47 -17.99
C ASP A 125 -6.23 -3.29 -18.24
N SER A 126 -5.49 -2.69 -17.29
CA SER A 126 -4.06 -2.39 -17.44
C SER A 126 -3.11 -3.57 -17.20
N GLY A 127 -3.57 -4.61 -16.50
CA GLY A 127 -2.73 -5.74 -16.05
C GLY A 127 -1.61 -5.39 -15.05
N VAL A 128 -1.39 -4.10 -14.73
CA VAL A 128 -0.36 -3.64 -13.77
C VAL A 128 -0.73 -4.07 -12.35
N PHE A 129 -2.03 -4.14 -12.05
CA PHE A 129 -2.55 -4.63 -10.79
C PHE A 129 -2.10 -6.07 -10.49
N LEU A 130 -2.22 -6.99 -11.46
CA LEU A 130 -1.81 -8.38 -11.32
C LEU A 130 -0.31 -8.50 -11.01
N GLN A 131 0.51 -7.67 -11.65
CA GLN A 131 1.95 -7.63 -11.38
C GLN A 131 2.27 -7.11 -9.97
N PHE A 132 1.47 -6.17 -9.44
CA PHE A 132 1.71 -5.60 -8.12
C PHE A 132 1.35 -6.57 -6.99
N ILE A 133 0.23 -7.28 -7.10
CA ILE A 133 -0.25 -8.18 -6.03
C ILE A 133 0.66 -9.40 -5.80
N GLU A 134 1.48 -9.76 -6.79
CA GLU A 134 2.50 -10.79 -6.68
C GLU A 134 3.71 -10.37 -5.83
N TYR A 135 3.85 -9.08 -5.51
CA TYR A 135 5.02 -8.59 -4.77
C TYR A 135 4.85 -8.78 -3.27
N ASP A 136 5.66 -9.67 -2.69
CA ASP A 136 5.84 -9.79 -1.23
C ASP A 136 6.95 -8.86 -0.73
N TYR A 137 6.61 -7.93 0.17
CA TYR A 137 7.55 -7.03 0.82
C TYR A 137 8.78 -7.74 1.40
N VAL A 138 8.61 -8.92 2.01
CA VAL A 138 9.71 -9.68 2.63
C VAL A 138 10.69 -10.14 1.55
N GLU A 139 10.20 -10.61 0.41
CA GLU A 139 11.02 -11.08 -0.71
C GLU A 139 11.62 -9.93 -1.54
N LEU A 140 10.96 -8.76 -1.55
CA LEU A 140 11.48 -7.54 -2.17
C LEU A 140 12.77 -7.05 -1.51
N VAL A 141 12.95 -7.36 -0.22
CA VAL A 141 14.13 -7.00 0.58
C VAL A 141 15.01 -8.24 0.77
N ASN A 142 16.13 -8.33 0.04
CA ASN A 142 17.13 -9.37 0.33
C ASN A 142 17.92 -8.97 1.58
N THR A 143 17.76 -9.72 2.67
CA THR A 143 18.41 -9.45 3.96
C THR A 143 19.72 -10.22 4.16
N GLU A 144 20.11 -11.07 3.21
CA GLU A 144 21.24 -12.00 3.37
C GLU A 144 22.61 -11.40 3.00
N GLU A 145 22.65 -10.25 2.34
CA GLU A 145 23.91 -9.52 2.14
C GLU A 145 24.25 -8.69 3.38
N LYS A 146 24.73 -9.36 4.44
CA LYS A 146 25.46 -8.70 5.53
C LYS A 146 26.75 -8.08 4.98
N LYS A 147 26.71 -6.82 4.55
CA LYS A 147 27.91 -5.99 4.61
C LYS A 147 28.01 -5.44 6.02
N VAL A 148 28.69 -6.22 6.87
CA VAL A 148 29.23 -5.72 8.13
C VAL A 148 30.28 -4.66 7.75
N ALA A 149 30.07 -3.43 8.22
CA ALA A 149 31.09 -2.39 8.15
C ALA A 149 32.20 -2.68 9.17
#